data_AF-A0AAU3RAQ5-F1
#
_entry.id   AF-A0AAU3RAQ5-F1
#
_cell.length_a   1.000
_cell.length_b   1.000
_cell.length_c   1.000
_cell.angle_alpha   90.00
_cell.angle_beta   90.00
_cell.angle_gamma   90.00
#
_symmetry.space_group_name_H-M   'P 1'
#
loop_
_entity.id
_entity.type
_entity.pdbx_description
1 polymer ?
#
loop_
_entity_poly.entity_id
_entity_poly.type
_entity_poly.pdbx_seq_one_letter_code
_entity_poly.pdbx_strand_id
1 'polypeptide(L)'
;MRPSARIPSILAGLALALGGTVIAAPSAHADVKACEQYVAQHAPKATDGAAEACYQGSIGNQTSCDASLVAVGASKDAASAACEASR
;
A
#
# COMPACT_ATOMS: atom_id res chain seq x y z
N MET A 1 -28.07 0.83 44.61
CA MET A 1 -26.82 0.62 43.86
C MET A 1 -27.12 -0.25 42.65
N ARG A 2 -26.99 0.28 41.43
CA ARG A 2 -27.14 -0.47 40.18
C ARG A 2 -26.03 0.03 39.24
N PRO A 3 -25.01 -0.77 38.91
CA PRO A 3 -23.83 -0.27 38.22
C PRO A 3 -24.14 -0.03 36.74
N SER A 4 -23.82 1.19 36.28
CA SER A 4 -23.73 1.56 34.87
C SER A 4 -22.55 0.83 34.24
N ALA A 5 -22.82 -0.21 33.46
CA ALA A 5 -21.85 -0.79 32.53
C ALA A 5 -21.89 0.01 31.22
N ARG A 6 -21.21 1.16 31.17
CA ARG A 6 -20.88 1.83 29.90
C ARG A 6 -19.64 1.14 29.33
N ILE A 7 -19.85 0.07 28.59
CA ILE A 7 -18.80 -0.59 27.81
C ILE A 7 -18.51 0.30 26.59
N PRO A 8 -17.25 0.71 26.37
CA PRO A 8 -16.90 1.68 25.35
C PRO A 8 -17.11 1.09 23.95
N SER A 9 -17.91 1.79 23.16
CA SER A 9 -18.32 1.49 21.79
C SER A 9 -17.18 1.67 20.77
N ILE A 10 -15.94 1.31 21.12
CA ILE A 10 -14.74 1.58 20.31
C ILE A 10 -14.35 0.35 19.46
N LEU A 11 -14.94 -0.82 19.72
CA LEU A 11 -14.75 -2.03 18.89
C LEU A 11 -15.67 -2.10 17.66
N ALA A 12 -16.59 -1.16 17.48
CA ALA A 12 -17.42 -1.06 16.26
C ALA A 12 -16.74 -0.26 15.13
N GLY A 13 -15.53 0.28 15.36
CA GLY A 13 -14.73 0.92 14.32
C GLY A 13 -13.97 -0.07 13.42
N LEU A 14 -13.98 -1.37 13.74
CA LEU A 14 -13.33 -2.42 12.93
C LEU A 14 -14.24 -3.04 11.86
N ALA A 15 -15.50 -2.59 11.76
CA ALA A 15 -16.50 -3.16 10.84
C ALA A 15 -16.81 -2.28 9.62
N LEU A 16 -16.11 -1.15 9.42
CA LEU A 16 -16.11 -0.45 8.12
C LEU A 16 -15.24 -1.17 7.06
N ALA A 17 -14.69 -2.33 7.40
CA ALA A 17 -13.97 -3.20 6.47
C ALA A 17 -14.88 -3.88 5.43
N LEU A 18 -16.21 -3.77 5.52
CA LEU A 18 -17.12 -4.52 4.63
C LEU A 18 -18.41 -3.73 4.30
N GLY A 19 -18.41 -3.03 3.16
CA GLY A 19 -19.64 -2.79 2.39
C GLY A 19 -20.09 -1.33 2.27
N GLY A 20 -19.88 -0.74 1.09
CA GLY A 20 -20.45 0.57 0.74
C GLY A 20 -20.14 1.04 -0.68
N THR A 21 -20.52 0.24 -1.68
CA THR A 21 -20.71 0.60 -3.10
C THR A 21 -19.84 1.72 -3.68
N VAL A 22 -18.65 1.38 -4.18
CA VAL A 22 -18.03 2.06 -5.31
C VAL A 22 -17.53 0.99 -6.26
N ILE A 23 -18.11 0.99 -7.46
CA ILE A 23 -17.54 0.58 -8.75
C ILE A 23 -16.17 -0.10 -8.64
N ALA A 24 -16.11 -1.38 -9.03
CA ALA A 24 -14.94 -2.25 -8.96
C ALA A 24 -13.59 -1.58 -9.35
N ALA A 25 -12.73 -1.32 -8.36
CA ALA A 25 -11.26 -1.51 -8.39
C ALA A 25 -10.59 -1.04 -7.06
N PRO A 26 -10.74 -1.73 -5.92
CA PRO A 26 -10.00 -1.38 -4.70
C PRO A 26 -8.64 -2.08 -4.56
N SER A 27 -8.35 -3.11 -5.35
CA SER A 27 -7.09 -3.86 -5.24
C SER A 27 -5.90 -3.00 -5.67
N ALA A 28 -5.95 -2.43 -6.87
CA ALA A 28 -4.84 -1.64 -7.41
C ALA A 28 -4.35 -0.52 -6.46
N HIS A 29 -5.27 0.18 -5.79
CA HIS A 29 -4.90 1.22 -4.84
C HIS A 29 -4.34 0.68 -3.50
N ALA A 30 -4.77 -0.50 -3.06
CA ALA A 30 -4.20 -1.16 -1.90
C ALA A 30 -2.77 -1.67 -2.19
N ASP A 31 -2.57 -2.22 -3.38
CA ASP A 31 -1.31 -2.79 -3.85
C ASP A 31 -0.24 -1.69 -4.06
N VAL A 32 -0.63 -0.54 -4.65
CA VAL A 32 0.25 0.63 -4.75
C VAL A 32 0.70 1.11 -3.38
N LYS A 33 -0.24 1.20 -2.42
CA LYS A 33 0.07 1.71 -1.08
C LYS A 33 0.98 0.77 -0.29
N ALA A 34 0.82 -0.55 -0.46
CA ALA A 34 1.71 -1.55 0.12
C ALA A 34 3.15 -1.40 -0.42
N CYS A 35 3.29 -1.19 -1.73
CA CYS A 35 4.58 -0.90 -2.36
C CYS A 35 5.19 0.42 -1.87
N GLU A 36 4.43 1.51 -1.79
CA GLU A 36 4.92 2.79 -1.25
C GLU A 36 5.39 2.67 0.20
N GLN A 37 4.66 1.91 1.03
CA GLN A 37 5.06 1.64 2.41
C GLN A 37 6.34 0.80 2.49
N TYR A 38 6.48 -0.21 1.62
CA TYR A 38 7.70 -1.00 1.53
C TYR A 38 8.90 -0.11 1.13
N VAL A 39 8.73 0.74 0.12
CA VAL A 39 9.76 1.68 -0.35
C VAL A 39 10.12 2.67 0.76
N ALA A 40 9.15 3.21 1.48
CA ALA A 40 9.42 4.11 2.60
C ALA A 40 10.25 3.46 3.72
N GLN A 41 10.08 2.15 3.97
CA GLN A 41 10.81 1.41 4.99
C GLN A 41 12.20 0.94 4.54
N HIS A 42 12.31 0.46 3.29
CA HIS A 42 13.50 -0.23 2.79
C HIS A 42 14.36 0.61 1.82
N ALA A 43 13.75 1.58 1.15
CA ALA A 43 14.39 2.48 0.20
C ALA A 43 13.89 3.92 0.39
N PRO A 44 14.10 4.54 1.57
CA PRO A 44 13.53 5.86 1.89
C PRO A 44 13.97 6.97 0.93
N LYS A 45 15.10 6.79 0.24
CA LYS A 45 15.61 7.71 -0.80
C LYS A 45 14.83 7.66 -2.11
N ALA A 46 14.10 6.58 -2.35
CA ALA A 46 13.30 6.31 -3.55
C ALA A 46 11.82 6.63 -3.35
N THR A 47 11.46 7.24 -2.23
CA THR A 47 10.08 7.66 -1.93
C THR A 47 9.58 8.72 -2.91
N ASP A 48 10.48 9.62 -3.31
CA ASP A 48 10.25 10.58 -4.40
C ASP A 48 10.28 9.82 -5.74
N GLY A 49 9.10 9.39 -6.20
CA GLY A 49 8.94 8.55 -7.40
C GLY A 49 8.39 7.15 -7.15
N ALA A 50 8.21 6.76 -5.88
CA ALA A 50 7.61 5.46 -5.52
C ALA A 50 6.18 5.32 -6.04
N ALA A 51 5.36 6.37 -5.96
CA ALA A 51 3.95 6.32 -6.37
C ALA A 51 3.79 5.91 -7.85
N GLU A 52 4.53 6.55 -8.76
CA GLU A 52 4.51 6.23 -10.19
C GLU A 52 5.05 4.82 -10.47
N ALA A 53 6.16 4.45 -9.83
CA ALA A 53 6.74 3.12 -9.99
C ALA A 53 5.79 2.00 -9.51
N CYS A 54 5.24 2.15 -8.30
CA CYS A 54 4.29 1.23 -7.72
C CYS A 54 2.98 1.15 -8.54
N TYR A 55 2.55 2.26 -9.15
CA TYR A 55 1.42 2.25 -10.08
C TYR A 55 1.71 1.39 -11.32
N GLN A 56 2.92 1.46 -11.88
CA GLN A 56 3.34 0.58 -12.97
C GLN A 56 3.29 -0.90 -12.55
N GLY A 57 3.75 -1.23 -11.34
CA GLY A 57 3.67 -2.58 -10.79
C GLY A 57 2.24 -3.10 -10.67
N SER A 58 1.33 -2.25 -10.19
CA SER A 58 -0.10 -2.55 -10.03
C SER A 58 -0.86 -2.81 -11.34
N ILE A 59 -0.43 -2.19 -12.45
CA ILE A 59 -0.97 -2.50 -13.78
C ILE A 59 -0.24 -3.66 -14.48
N GLY A 60 0.60 -4.39 -13.76
CA GLY A 60 1.35 -5.56 -14.25
C GLY A 60 2.68 -5.23 -14.94
N ASN A 61 3.12 -3.98 -14.94
CA ASN A 61 4.37 -3.53 -15.55
C ASN A 61 5.52 -3.51 -14.53
N GLN A 62 5.91 -4.72 -14.11
CA GLN A 62 6.97 -4.95 -13.12
C GLN A 62 8.34 -4.41 -13.58
N THR A 63 8.70 -4.61 -14.85
CA THR A 63 9.97 -4.11 -15.40
C THR A 63 10.11 -2.59 -15.31
N SER A 64 9.03 -1.85 -15.55
CA SER A 64 9.07 -0.38 -15.44
C SER A 64 9.03 0.08 -13.99
N CYS A 65 8.35 -0.66 -13.11
CA CYS A 65 8.38 -0.43 -11.66
C CYS A 65 9.81 -0.55 -11.12
N ASP A 66 10.50 -1.65 -11.40
CA ASP A 66 11.89 -1.89 -11.01
C ASP A 66 12.82 -0.80 -11.54
N ALA A 67 12.75 -0.50 -12.83
CA ALA A 67 13.62 0.49 -13.46
C ALA A 67 13.43 1.89 -12.86
N SER A 68 12.18 2.28 -12.59
CA SER A 68 11.84 3.58 -12.02
C SER A 68 12.34 3.70 -10.58
N LEU A 69 12.10 2.68 -9.74
CA LEU A 69 12.58 2.65 -8.36
C LEU A 69 14.10 2.66 -8.27
N VAL A 70 14.78 1.91 -9.14
CA VAL A 70 16.25 1.92 -9.20
C VAL A 70 16.78 3.28 -9.65
N ALA A 71 16.13 3.93 -10.63
CA ALA A 71 16.53 5.24 -11.11
C ALA A 71 16.45 6.34 -10.03
N VAL A 72 15.47 6.22 -9.11
CA VAL A 72 15.32 7.14 -7.97
C VAL A 72 16.10 6.70 -6.72
N GLY A 73 16.95 5.67 -6.83
CA GLY A 73 17.92 5.30 -5.80
C GLY A 73 17.55 4.12 -4.90
N ALA A 74 16.55 3.32 -5.27
CA ALA A 74 16.33 2.01 -4.66
C ALA A 74 17.40 1.02 -5.11
N SER A 75 17.80 0.12 -4.21
CA SER A 75 18.56 -1.07 -4.61
C SER A 75 17.68 -1.97 -5.48
N LYS A 76 18.29 -2.68 -6.44
CA LYS A 76 17.57 -3.58 -7.36
C LYS A 76 16.70 -4.62 -6.61
N ASP A 77 17.23 -5.17 -5.51
CA ASP A 77 16.53 -6.13 -4.65
C ASP A 77 15.29 -5.52 -3.96
N ALA A 78 15.45 -4.29 -3.42
CA ALA A 78 14.35 -3.57 -2.76
C ALA A 78 13.29 -3.11 -3.77
N ALA A 79 13.70 -2.74 -4.99
CA ALA A 79 12.79 -2.40 -6.07
C ALA A 79 11.94 -3.62 -6.45
N SER A 80 12.56 -4.78 -6.69
CA SER A 80 11.82 -5.99 -7.08
C SER A 80 10.85 -6.45 -5.99
N ALA A 81 11.28 -6.44 -4.73
CA ALA A 81 10.42 -6.80 -3.60
C ALA A 81 9.24 -5.82 -3.42
N ALA A 82 9.46 -4.52 -3.61
CA ALA A 82 8.39 -3.52 -3.59
C ALA A 82 7.39 -3.72 -4.74
N CYS A 83 7.88 -3.95 -5.94
CA CYS A 83 7.07 -4.14 -7.13
C CYS A 83 6.26 -5.46 -7.08
N GLU A 84 6.83 -6.53 -6.52
CA GLU A 84 6.10 -7.76 -6.21
C GLU A 84 4.98 -7.55 -5.19
N ALA A 85 5.18 -6.67 -4.20
CA ALA A 85 4.13 -6.32 -3.24
C ALA A 85 2.98 -5.53 -3.87
N SER A 86 3.16 -4.96 -5.07
CA SER A 86 2.12 -4.27 -5.84
C SER A 86 1.42 -5.13 -6.90
N ARG A 87 1.77 -6.42 -7.04
CA ARG A 87 1.26 -7.33 -8.09
C ARG A 87 -0.10 -7.95 -7.80
#